data_AF-A0A950QIR3-F1
#
_entry.id   AF-A0A950QIR3-F1
#
_cell.length_a   1.000
_cell.length_b   1.000
_cell.length_c   1.000
_cell.angle_alpha   90.00
_cell.angle_beta   90.00
_cell.angle_gamma   90.00
#
_symmetry.space_group_name_H-M   'P 1'
#
loop_
_entity.id
_entity.type
_entity.pdbx_description
1 polymer ?
#
loop_
_entity_poly.entity_id
_entity_poly.type
_entity_poly.pdbx_seq_one_letter_code
_entity_poly.pdbx_strand_id
1 'polypeptide(L)'
;MSERLLEKLEILADAAKYDASCASSGGTRRNARPGGIGSVTGAGICHSFTPDGRCVSLLKILLTNFCVYDCAYCVSRRSSNVKRARFSVGEVVTLTLDLYRRNCIEGLFLSSGIARSEDDTMEDLVRVAKSLREEHG
;
A
#
# COMPACT_ATOMS: atom_id res chain seq x y z
N MET A 1 13.72 -7.67 7.07
CA MET A 1 12.91 -6.44 7.20
C MET A 1 13.24 -5.81 8.55
N SER A 2 13.52 -4.50 8.62
CA SER A 2 13.71 -3.82 9.92
C SER A 2 12.36 -3.67 10.66
N GLU A 3 12.36 -3.68 11.99
CA GLU A 3 11.17 -3.47 12.83
C GLU A 3 10.46 -2.15 12.48
N ARG A 4 11.21 -1.09 12.21
CA ARG A 4 10.68 0.21 11.76
C ARG A 4 9.98 0.15 10.40
N LEU A 5 10.43 -0.73 9.50
CA LEU A 5 9.83 -0.87 8.17
C LEU A 5 8.51 -1.65 8.26
N LEU A 6 8.45 -2.65 9.15
CA LEU A 6 7.22 -3.41 9.43
C LEU A 6 6.16 -2.52 10.06
N GLU A 7 6.52 -1.68 11.04
CA GLU A 7 5.56 -0.76 11.66
C GLU A 7 4.96 0.22 10.63
N LYS A 8 5.80 0.80 9.75
CA LYS A 8 5.32 1.65 8.66
C LYS A 8 4.37 0.89 7.73
N LEU A 9 4.71 -0.35 7.39
CA LEU A 9 3.89 -1.19 6.53
C LEU A 9 2.53 -1.45 7.16
N GLU A 10 2.46 -1.80 8.44
CA GLU A 10 1.18 -2.01 9.14
C GLU A 10 0.29 -0.75 9.10
N ILE A 11 0.86 0.42 9.42
CA ILE A 11 0.12 1.69 9.44
C ILE A 11 -0.38 2.05 8.03
N LEU A 12 0.48 1.94 7.03
CA LEU A 12 0.20 2.44 5.68
C LEU A 12 -0.60 1.46 4.83
N ALA A 13 -0.49 0.16 5.09
CA ALA A 13 -1.38 -0.85 4.53
C ALA A 13 -2.80 -0.73 5.10
N ASP A 14 -2.95 -0.51 6.41
CA ASP A 14 -4.27 -0.33 7.01
C ASP A 14 -4.96 0.93 6.48
N ALA A 15 -4.22 2.03 6.32
CA ALA A 15 -4.76 3.25 5.73
C ALA A 15 -5.16 3.06 4.25
N ALA A 16 -4.42 2.26 3.47
CA ALA A 16 -4.71 1.99 2.07
C ALA A 16 -5.96 1.12 1.84
N LYS A 17 -6.53 0.50 2.88
CA LYS A 17 -7.75 -0.33 2.74
C LYS A 17 -8.96 0.47 2.23
N TYR A 18 -8.95 1.79 2.42
CA TYR A 18 -10.02 2.70 2.00
C TYR A 18 -9.91 3.17 0.54
N ASP A 19 -8.81 2.89 -0.17
CA ASP A 19 -8.72 3.18 -1.61
C ASP A 19 -9.66 2.23 -2.38
N ALA A 20 -10.44 2.77 -3.32
CA ALA A 20 -11.58 2.11 -3.98
C ALA A 20 -11.21 0.98 -4.99
N SER A 21 -10.14 0.24 -4.76
CA SER A 21 -9.45 -0.52 -5.82
C SER A 21 -9.40 -2.05 -5.63
N CYS A 22 -9.86 -2.65 -4.52
CA CYS A 22 -9.84 -4.12 -4.35
C CYS A 22 -11.23 -4.71 -4.11
N ALA A 23 -11.54 -5.81 -4.83
CA ALA A 23 -12.79 -6.56 -4.72
C ALA A 23 -12.88 -7.49 -3.49
N SER A 24 -12.17 -7.23 -2.39
CA SER A 24 -12.14 -8.19 -1.26
C SER A 24 -11.96 -7.62 0.16
N SER A 25 -11.99 -6.30 0.37
CA SER A 25 -11.80 -5.72 1.71
C SER A 25 -13.09 -5.56 2.55
N GLY A 26 -14.26 -5.98 2.05
CA GLY A 26 -15.56 -5.85 2.76
C GLY A 26 -16.13 -7.13 3.39
N GLY A 27 -15.41 -8.26 3.33
CA GLY A 27 -15.90 -9.51 3.90
C GLY A 27 -15.65 -9.60 5.40
N THR A 28 -16.68 -9.94 6.18
CA THR A 28 -16.63 -10.37 7.59
C THR A 28 -15.35 -11.14 7.88
N ARG A 29 -14.68 -10.90 9.03
CA ARG A 29 -13.57 -11.75 9.53
C ARG A 29 -13.97 -13.21 9.41
N ARG A 30 -13.60 -13.87 8.31
CA ARG A 30 -13.70 -15.33 8.21
C ARG A 30 -12.50 -15.81 9.00
N ASN A 31 -12.75 -16.54 10.07
CA ASN A 31 -11.73 -17.27 10.81
C ASN A 31 -11.00 -18.18 9.80
N ALA A 32 -9.93 -17.69 9.21
CA ALA A 32 -9.03 -18.51 8.42
C ALA A 32 -8.46 -19.51 9.41
N ARG A 33 -8.90 -20.77 9.30
CA ARG A 33 -8.22 -21.89 9.94
C ARG A 33 -6.72 -21.78 9.57
N PRO A 34 -5.79 -22.20 10.44
CA PRO A 34 -4.38 -22.24 10.08
C PRO A 34 -4.22 -23.01 8.76
N GLY A 35 -3.75 -22.33 7.71
CA GLY A 35 -3.63 -22.89 6.34
C GLY A 35 -4.68 -22.45 5.31
N GLY A 36 -5.60 -21.52 5.62
CA GLY A 36 -6.57 -20.99 4.65
C GLY A 36 -6.00 -19.87 3.77
N ILE A 37 -6.04 -20.04 2.44
CA ILE A 37 -5.72 -19.02 1.44
C ILE A 37 -6.80 -17.92 1.47
N GLY A 38 -6.39 -16.65 1.52
CA GLY A 38 -7.29 -15.48 1.48
C GLY A 38 -7.43 -14.68 2.79
N SER A 39 -6.57 -14.92 3.78
CA SER A 39 -6.41 -13.98 4.91
C SER A 39 -5.64 -12.76 4.41
N VAL A 40 -6.23 -11.57 4.55
CA VAL A 40 -5.50 -10.29 4.44
C VAL A 40 -4.53 -10.27 5.62
N THR A 41 -3.39 -10.92 5.46
CA THR A 41 -2.27 -10.72 6.37
C THR A 41 -1.98 -9.21 6.35
N GLY A 42 -1.81 -8.58 7.51
CA GLY A 42 -1.65 -7.11 7.65
C GLY A 42 -0.44 -6.50 6.93
N ALA A 43 0.14 -7.21 5.95
CA ALA A 43 1.25 -6.83 5.09
C ALA A 43 0.82 -6.04 3.82
N GLY A 44 -0.45 -5.64 3.71
CA GLY A 44 -0.93 -4.82 2.59
C GLY A 44 -1.06 -5.54 1.26
N ILE A 45 -1.13 -6.88 1.24
CA ILE A 45 -1.36 -7.63 0.00
C ILE A 45 -2.87 -7.81 -0.22
N CYS A 46 -3.38 -7.36 -1.37
CA CYS A 46 -4.77 -7.57 -1.79
C CYS A 46 -4.84 -8.34 -3.12
N HIS A 47 -5.95 -9.04 -3.33
CA HIS A 47 -6.24 -9.70 -4.60
C HIS A 47 -7.07 -8.80 -5.51
N SER A 48 -6.69 -8.75 -6.78
CA SER A 48 -7.41 -8.05 -7.85
C SER A 48 -7.62 -8.98 -9.04
N PHE A 49 -8.59 -8.68 -9.90
CA PHE A 49 -8.89 -9.50 -11.06
C PHE A 49 -8.60 -8.73 -12.34
N THR A 50 -7.85 -9.35 -13.25
CA THR A 50 -7.61 -8.80 -14.58
C THR A 50 -8.85 -8.97 -15.48
N PRO A 51 -8.95 -8.25 -16.61
CA PRO A 51 -10.10 -8.36 -17.52
C PRO A 51 -10.35 -9.78 -18.06
N ASP A 52 -9.30 -10.61 -18.15
CA ASP A 52 -9.36 -12.02 -18.53
C ASP A 52 -9.68 -12.98 -17.37
N GLY A 53 -10.00 -12.43 -16.19
CA GLY A 53 -10.45 -13.20 -15.02
C GLY A 53 -9.33 -13.82 -14.18
N ARG A 54 -8.05 -13.53 -14.47
CA ARG A 54 -6.94 -13.98 -13.62
C ARG A 54 -6.92 -13.18 -12.32
N CYS A 55 -6.80 -13.89 -11.21
CA CYS A 55 -6.55 -13.29 -9.90
C CYS A 55 -5.06 -12.95 -9.79
N VAL A 56 -4.76 -11.71 -9.43
CA VAL A 56 -3.40 -11.23 -9.18
C VAL A 56 -3.24 -10.69 -7.76
N SER A 57 -2.07 -10.91 -7.17
CA SER A 57 -1.70 -10.37 -5.86
C SER A 57 -1.00 -9.01 -6.00
N LEU A 58 -1.53 -7.96 -5.39
CA LEU A 58 -0.94 -6.62 -5.41
C LEU A 58 -0.50 -6.20 -4.01
N LEU A 59 0.69 -5.60 -3.88
CA LEU A 59 1.05 -4.81 -2.70
C LEU A 59 0.31 -3.48 -2.78
N LYS A 60 -0.68 -3.28 -1.91
CA LYS A 60 -1.46 -2.06 -1.80
C LYS A 60 -1.11 -1.30 -0.54
N ILE A 61 -0.40 -0.19 -0.71
CA ILE A 61 0.10 0.63 0.40
C ILE A 61 0.03 2.13 0.05
N LEU A 62 0.04 2.96 1.09
CA LEU A 62 0.31 4.38 0.92
C LEU A 62 1.81 4.67 1.03
N LEU A 63 2.32 5.60 0.23
CA LEU A 63 3.64 6.22 0.46
C LEU A 63 3.65 6.96 1.80
N THR A 64 2.55 7.64 2.12
CA THR A 64 2.31 8.26 3.42
C THR A 64 0.82 8.45 3.68
N ASN A 65 0.42 8.49 4.95
CA ASN A 65 -0.92 8.94 5.37
C ASN A 65 -0.91 10.35 6.01
N PHE A 66 0.19 11.10 5.89
CA PHE A 66 0.18 12.54 6.16
C PHE A 66 -0.58 13.25 5.03
N CYS A 67 -1.54 14.11 5.39
CA CYS A 67 -2.34 14.85 4.43
C CYS A 67 -2.61 16.26 4.96
N VAL A 68 -2.36 17.29 4.13
CA VAL A 68 -2.66 18.71 4.44
C VAL A 68 -4.15 19.03 4.32
N TYR A 69 -4.91 18.18 3.62
CA TYR A 69 -6.34 18.34 3.37
C TYR A 69 -7.22 17.77 4.48
N ASP A 70 -8.42 18.33 4.61
CA ASP A 70 -9.41 17.93 5.61
C ASP A 70 -10.69 17.33 5.01
N CYS A 71 -10.53 16.41 4.05
CA CYS A 71 -11.66 15.79 3.35
C CYS A 71 -12.58 15.06 4.33
N ALA A 72 -13.88 15.39 4.35
CA ALA A 72 -14.86 14.87 5.31
C ALA A 72 -14.99 13.34 5.31
N TYR A 73 -14.71 12.70 4.17
CA TYR A 73 -14.82 11.26 3.96
C TYR A 73 -13.50 10.49 4.15
N CYS A 74 -12.37 11.16 4.32
CA CYS A 74 -11.05 10.52 4.32
C CYS A 74 -10.56 10.26 5.74
N VAL A 75 -10.22 9.01 6.08
CA VAL A 75 -9.63 8.67 7.40
C VAL A 75 -8.29 9.38 7.63
N SER A 76 -7.53 9.62 6.56
CA SER A 76 -6.20 10.24 6.60
C SER A 76 -6.24 11.78 6.63
N ARG A 77 -7.45 12.38 6.67
CA ARG A 77 -7.64 13.84 6.75
C ARG A 77 -6.82 14.46 7.88
N ARG A 78 -6.40 15.72 7.74
CA ARG A 78 -5.46 16.37 8.67
C ARG A 78 -5.95 16.37 10.11
N SER A 79 -7.26 16.52 10.32
CA SER A 79 -7.87 16.61 11.66
C SER A 79 -8.05 15.24 12.33
N SER A 80 -7.81 14.13 11.64
CA SER A 80 -7.89 12.79 12.22
C SER A 80 -6.74 12.51 13.17
N ASN A 81 -7.08 11.98 14.36
CA ASN A 81 -6.13 11.44 15.32
C ASN A 81 -5.83 9.96 15.01
N VAL A 82 -4.95 9.72 14.05
CA VAL A 82 -4.48 8.38 13.66
C VAL A 82 -2.96 8.34 13.69
N LYS A 83 -2.37 7.15 13.86
CA LYS A 83 -0.92 6.98 13.72
C LYS A 83 -0.51 7.36 12.30
N ARG A 84 0.56 8.14 12.16
CA ARG A 84 1.06 8.58 10.86
C ARG A 84 2.45 8.07 10.55
N ALA A 85 2.65 7.71 9.30
CA ALA A 85 3.89 7.16 8.79
C ALA A 85 4.17 7.67 7.38
N ARG A 86 5.44 7.57 6.98
CA ARG A 86 5.92 7.88 5.64
C ARG A 86 7.06 6.94 5.28
N PHE A 87 6.98 6.35 4.10
CA PHE A 87 8.11 5.68 3.47
C PHE A 87 8.99 6.67 2.73
N SER A 88 10.28 6.40 2.66
CA SER A 88 11.13 6.96 1.62
C SER A 88 10.91 6.23 0.29
N VAL A 89 11.28 6.85 -0.82
CA VAL A 89 11.27 6.22 -2.15
C VAL A 89 12.01 4.87 -2.11
N GLY A 90 13.23 4.84 -1.55
CA GLY A 90 14.03 3.62 -1.46
C GLY A 90 13.42 2.52 -0.59
N GLU A 91 12.70 2.88 0.47
CA GLU A 91 11.96 1.91 1.29
C GLU A 91 10.84 1.23 0.48
N VAL A 92 10.07 1.99 -0.30
CA VAL A 92 9.00 1.42 -1.15
C VAL A 92 9.59 0.53 -2.25
N VAL A 93 10.64 1.00 -2.92
CA VAL A 93 11.32 0.24 -3.99
C VAL A 93 11.85 -1.08 -3.44
N THR A 94 12.60 -1.04 -2.34
CA THR A 94 13.18 -2.23 -1.71
C THR A 94 12.10 -3.22 -1.28
N LEU A 95 11.05 -2.73 -0.60
CA LEU A 95 9.94 -3.58 -0.16
C LEU A 95 9.23 -4.26 -1.33
N THR A 96 8.98 -3.50 -2.41
CA THR A 96 8.31 -4.00 -3.61
C THR A 96 9.15 -5.08 -4.27
N LEU A 97 10.44 -4.83 -4.49
CA LEU A 97 11.35 -5.81 -5.09
C LEU A 97 11.50 -7.07 -4.23
N ASP A 98 11.59 -6.92 -2.92
CA ASP A 98 11.71 -8.06 -1.99
C ASP A 98 10.48 -8.97 -2.06
N LEU A 99 9.28 -8.40 -2.09
CA LEU A 99 8.04 -9.19 -2.19
C LEU A 99 7.85 -9.76 -3.59
N TYR A 100 8.22 -9.01 -4.64
CA TYR A 100 8.14 -9.46 -6.03
C TYR A 100 9.07 -10.65 -6.29
N ARG A 101 10.35 -10.56 -5.88
CA ARG A 101 11.35 -11.64 -6.05
C ARG A 101 11.00 -12.92 -5.28
N ARG A 102 10.21 -12.80 -4.21
CA ARG A 102 9.70 -13.94 -3.41
C ARG A 102 8.39 -14.51 -3.95
N ASN A 103 7.91 -14.01 -5.10
CA ASN A 103 6.62 -14.37 -5.68
C ASN A 103 5.43 -14.14 -4.73
N CYS A 104 5.54 -13.16 -3.81
CA CYS A 104 4.45 -12.80 -2.90
C CYS A 104 3.44 -11.85 -3.56
N ILE A 105 3.90 -11.05 -4.52
CA ILE A 105 3.10 -10.08 -5.27
C ILE A 105 3.46 -10.12 -6.75
N GLU A 106 2.52 -9.72 -7.59
CA GLU A 106 2.68 -9.55 -9.04
C GLU A 106 2.69 -8.08 -9.44
N GLY A 107 2.40 -7.16 -8.52
CA GLY A 107 2.43 -5.73 -8.78
C GLY A 107 2.30 -4.87 -7.53
N LEU A 108 2.45 -3.56 -7.73
CA LEU A 108 2.34 -2.52 -6.71
C LEU A 108 1.16 -1.60 -7.04
N PHE A 109 0.27 -1.42 -6.07
CA PHE A 109 -0.70 -0.34 -6.05
C PHE A 109 -0.24 0.70 -5.01
N LEU A 110 0.37 1.77 -5.48
CA LEU A 110 0.91 2.84 -4.63
C LEU A 110 0.01 4.08 -4.72
N SER A 111 -0.49 4.51 -3.57
CA SER A 111 -1.22 5.76 -3.40
C SER A 111 -0.54 6.62 -2.33
N SER A 112 -1.04 7.82 -2.04
CA SER A 112 -0.44 8.69 -1.01
C SER A 112 -1.43 9.73 -0.50
N GLY A 113 -1.27 10.11 0.77
CA GLY A 113 -1.71 11.42 1.25
C GLY A 113 -0.79 12.54 0.75
N ILE A 114 -1.28 13.78 0.80
CA ILE A 114 -0.55 14.97 0.33
C ILE A 114 0.17 15.59 1.53
N ALA A 115 1.41 15.23 1.78
CA ALA A 115 2.11 15.58 3.02
C ALA A 115 2.51 17.06 3.13
N ARG A 116 2.86 17.68 2.00
CA ARG A 116 3.31 19.09 1.93
C ARG A 116 2.63 19.81 0.77
N SER A 117 2.84 19.32 -0.45
CA SER A 117 2.18 19.78 -1.68
C SER A 117 1.89 18.59 -2.59
N GLU A 118 1.02 18.80 -3.57
CA GLU A 118 0.70 17.86 -4.65
C GLU A 118 1.95 17.54 -5.45
N ASP A 119 2.70 18.57 -5.83
CA ASP A 119 3.88 18.46 -6.68
C ASP A 119 4.97 17.62 -6.01
N ASP A 120 5.28 17.90 -4.74
CA ASP A 120 6.24 17.10 -3.96
C ASP A 120 5.81 15.63 -3.85
N THR A 121 4.50 15.40 -3.66
CA THR A 121 3.95 14.06 -3.49
C THR A 121 4.02 13.28 -4.80
N MET A 122 3.66 13.93 -5.91
CA MET A 122 3.74 13.34 -7.24
C MET A 122 5.19 13.10 -7.66
N GLU A 123 6.12 13.99 -7.30
CA GLU A 123 7.55 13.78 -7.56
C GLU A 123 8.06 12.49 -6.90
N ASP A 124 7.73 12.26 -5.63
CA ASP A 124 8.13 11.03 -4.93
C ASP A 124 7.46 9.78 -5.53
N LEU A 125 6.17 9.84 -5.90
CA LEU A 125 5.47 8.74 -6.57
C LEU A 125 6.11 8.39 -7.93
N VAL A 126 6.44 9.41 -8.73
CA VAL A 126 7.12 9.24 -10.02
C VAL A 126 8.52 8.69 -9.81
N ARG A 127 9.27 9.12 -8.79
CA ARG A 127 10.59 8.56 -8.47
C ARG A 127 10.52 7.08 -8.13
N VAL A 128 9.51 6.64 -7.37
CA VAL A 128 9.30 5.20 -7.11
C VAL A 128 9.06 4.45 -8.42
N ALA A 129 8.12 4.92 -9.25
CA ALA A 129 7.79 4.27 -10.52
C ALA A 129 8.98 4.23 -11.49
N LYS A 130 9.73 5.34 -11.58
CA LYS A 130 10.93 5.47 -12.42
C LYS A 130 12.02 4.52 -11.95
N SER A 131 12.34 4.49 -10.66
CA SER A 131 13.36 3.59 -10.12
C SER A 131 12.97 2.12 -10.35
N LEU A 132 11.72 1.73 -10.08
CA LEU A 132 11.25 0.38 -10.38
C LEU A 132 11.41 0.02 -11.86
N ARG A 133 11.02 0.91 -12.78
CA ARG A 133 11.02 0.63 -14.23
C ARG A 133 12.41 0.73 -14.86
N GLU A 134 13.14 1.80 -14.61
CA GLU A 134 14.38 2.12 -15.34
C GLU A 134 15.62 1.51 -14.67
N GLU A 135 15.61 1.33 -13.36
CA GLU A 135 16.76 0.79 -12.61
C GLU A 135 16.58 -0.70 -12.27
N HIS A 136 15.34 -1.22 -12.29
CA HIS A 136 15.01 -2.56 -11.81
C HIS A 136 14.11 -3.44 -12.70
N GLY A 137 13.40 -2.91 -13.71
CA GLY A 137 12.62 -3.71 -14.69
C GLY A 137 11.37 -3.08 -15.29
#